data_AF-A0A9D7Q247-F1
#
_entry.id   AF-A0A9D7Q247-F1
#
_cell.length_a   1.000
_cell.length_b   1.000
_cell.length_c   1.000
_cell.angle_alpha   90.00
_cell.angle_beta   90.00
_cell.angle_gamma   90.00
#
_symmetry.space_group_name_H-M   'P 1'
#
loop_
_entity.id
_entity.type
_entity.pdbx_description
1 polymer ?
#
loop_
_entity_poly.entity_id
_entity_poly.type
_entity_poly.pdbx_seq_one_letter_code
_entity_poly.pdbx_strand_id
1 'polypeptide(L)'
;MNIIGGAIAKKATNAKHFAKCNNVKCGSFFVLEPGLQDEELGYLCPECSGKSQRYHIVQCSSCKTVLNFIGASDKEDKFVFTVEKCSHCFGTEEDECMIHPVYATDHFI
;
A
#
# COMPACT_ATOMS: atom_id res chain seq x y z
N MET A 1 -45.83 25.18 -23.55
CA MET A 1 -45.03 24.03 -24.02
C MET A 1 -44.05 23.68 -22.90
N ASN A 2 -44.35 22.65 -22.11
CA ASN A 2 -43.49 22.21 -21.01
C ASN A 2 -42.74 20.95 -21.47
N ILE A 3 -41.43 21.05 -21.62
CA ILE A 3 -40.57 19.90 -21.91
C ILE A 3 -40.19 19.30 -20.55
N ILE A 4 -40.70 18.10 -20.30
CA ILE A 4 -40.44 17.33 -19.08
C ILE A 4 -39.03 16.75 -19.21
N GLY A 5 -38.05 17.41 -18.60
CA GLY A 5 -36.69 16.88 -18.47
C GLY A 5 -36.69 15.66 -17.57
N GLY A 6 -36.71 14.47 -18.17
CA GLY A 6 -36.55 13.21 -17.45
C GLY A 6 -35.18 13.15 -16.80
N ALA A 7 -35.13 13.26 -15.47
CA ALA A 7 -33.93 12.98 -14.71
C ALA A 7 -33.57 11.50 -14.85
N ILE A 8 -32.48 11.20 -15.57
CA ILE A 8 -31.90 9.87 -15.57
C ILE A 8 -31.26 9.67 -14.20
N ALA A 9 -31.95 9.00 -13.30
CA ALA A 9 -31.39 8.55 -12.04
C ALA A 9 -30.20 7.63 -12.37
N LYS A 10 -28.97 8.09 -12.10
CA LYS A 10 -27.79 7.23 -12.10
C LYS A 10 -28.03 6.14 -11.08
N LYS A 11 -28.45 4.97 -11.55
CA LYS A 11 -28.57 3.76 -10.72
C LYS A 11 -27.17 3.49 -10.19
N ALA A 12 -26.93 3.81 -8.93
CA ALA A 12 -25.67 3.53 -8.27
C ALA A 12 -25.51 2.01 -8.26
N THR A 13 -24.77 1.47 -9.23
CA THR A 13 -24.24 0.13 -9.14
C THR A 13 -23.27 0.16 -7.96
N ASN A 14 -23.69 -0.37 -6.82
CA ASN A 14 -22.81 -0.75 -5.72
C ASN A 14 -21.91 -1.91 -6.19
N ALA A 15 -21.07 -1.64 -7.18
CA ALA A 15 -20.04 -2.56 -7.62
C ALA A 15 -19.05 -2.66 -6.46
N LYS A 16 -18.99 -3.82 -5.82
CA LYS A 16 -17.94 -4.11 -4.84
C LYS A 16 -16.61 -4.06 -5.60
N HIS A 17 -15.73 -3.14 -5.21
CA HIS A 17 -14.37 -3.12 -5.70
C HIS A 17 -13.55 -4.11 -4.89
N PHE A 18 -12.70 -4.88 -5.56
CA PHE A 18 -11.79 -5.82 -4.91
C PHE A 18 -10.38 -5.39 -5.23
N ALA A 19 -9.49 -5.47 -4.25
CA ALA A 19 -8.06 -5.25 -4.43
C ALA A 19 -7.26 -6.46 -3.95
N LYS A 20 -6.10 -6.64 -4.56
CA LYS A 20 -5.07 -7.57 -4.08
C LYS A 20 -4.20 -6.81 -3.07
N CYS A 21 -3.89 -7.45 -1.95
CA CYS A 21 -2.97 -6.92 -0.96
C CYS A 21 -1.59 -6.68 -1.58
N ASN A 22 -1.03 -5.49 -1.36
CA ASN A 22 0.26 -5.08 -1.88
C ASN A 22 1.47 -5.73 -1.17
N ASN A 23 1.25 -6.48 -0.09
CA ASN A 23 2.29 -7.30 0.52
C ASN A 23 2.47 -8.62 -0.24
N VAL A 24 3.67 -8.82 -0.80
CA VAL A 24 4.03 -10.00 -1.62
C VAL A 24 3.85 -11.32 -0.87
N LYS A 25 4.06 -11.33 0.45
CA LYS A 25 3.92 -12.53 1.29
C LYS A 25 2.46 -12.84 1.65
N CYS A 26 1.55 -11.90 1.44
CA CYS A 26 0.13 -12.07 1.77
C CYS A 26 -0.70 -12.45 0.55
N GLY A 27 -0.63 -11.67 -0.53
CA GLY A 27 -1.32 -11.93 -1.80
C GLY A 27 -2.85 -12.04 -1.74
N SER A 28 -3.47 -11.73 -0.60
CA SER A 28 -4.91 -11.91 -0.37
C SER A 28 -5.75 -10.87 -1.11
N PHE A 29 -6.96 -11.25 -1.56
CA PHE A 29 -7.93 -10.33 -2.14
C PHE A 29 -8.95 -9.89 -1.08
N PHE A 30 -9.32 -8.62 -1.08
CA PHE A 30 -10.27 -8.06 -0.13
C PHE A 30 -11.17 -7.00 -0.77
N VAL A 31 -12.31 -6.75 -0.14
CA VAL A 31 -13.27 -5.74 -0.61
C VAL A 31 -12.76 -4.36 -0.20
N LEU A 32 -12.69 -3.45 -1.17
CA LEU A 32 -12.44 -2.04 -0.92
C LEU A 32 -13.75 -1.33 -0.62
N GLU A 33 -13.77 -0.62 0.50
CA GLU A 33 -14.82 0.35 0.75
C GLU A 33 -14.63 1.56 -0.18
N PRO A 34 -15.69 2.04 -0.83
CA PRO A 34 -15.61 3.20 -1.70
C PRO A 34 -15.19 4.43 -0.88
N GLY A 35 -14.05 5.04 -1.23
CA GLY A 35 -13.50 6.21 -0.55
C GLY A 35 -12.12 5.99 0.10
N LEU A 36 -11.63 4.75 0.19
CA LEU A 36 -10.23 4.47 0.52
C LEU A 36 -9.34 4.94 -0.64
N GLN A 37 -8.52 5.96 -0.39
CA GLN A 37 -7.47 6.38 -1.31
C GLN A 37 -6.27 5.43 -1.21
N ASP A 38 -5.57 5.25 -2.33
CA ASP A 38 -4.25 4.61 -2.38
C ASP A 38 -3.30 5.38 -1.46
N GLU A 39 -3.05 4.84 -0.27
CA GLU A 39 -1.99 5.32 0.62
C GLU A 39 -0.62 5.05 -0.02
N GLU A 40 0.44 5.64 0.51
CA GLU A 40 1.84 5.50 0.04
C GLU A 40 2.32 4.03 -0.09
N LEU A 41 1.59 3.10 0.55
CA LEU A 41 1.82 1.65 0.56
C LEU A 41 0.89 0.85 -0.36
N GLY A 42 0.03 1.52 -1.13
CA GLY A 42 -1.04 0.90 -1.92
C GLY A 42 -2.09 0.20 -1.05
N TYR A 43 -2.90 -0.66 -1.67
CA TYR A 43 -3.96 -1.40 -0.97
C TYR A 43 -3.40 -2.51 -0.07
N LEU A 44 -3.48 -2.32 1.25
CA LEU A 44 -3.19 -3.35 2.23
C LEU A 44 -4.47 -3.98 2.75
N CYS A 45 -4.49 -5.32 2.83
CA CYS A 45 -5.58 -6.02 3.51
C CYS A 45 -5.60 -5.65 5.01
N PRO A 46 -6.73 -5.85 5.73
CA PRO A 46 -6.84 -5.46 7.14
C PRO A 46 -5.72 -5.98 8.04
N GLU A 47 -5.23 -7.20 7.78
CA GLU A 47 -4.11 -7.78 8.53
C GLU A 47 -2.78 -7.05 8.27
N CYS A 48 -2.47 -6.76 6.99
CA CYS A 48 -1.24 -6.06 6.62
C CYS A 48 -1.28 -4.58 7.00
N SER A 49 -2.47 -3.96 6.99
CA SER A 49 -2.68 -2.60 7.53
C SER A 49 -2.42 -2.56 9.03
N GLY A 50 -2.84 -3.59 9.79
CA GLY A 50 -2.47 -3.70 11.21
C GLY A 50 -0.96 -3.85 11.44
N LYS A 51 -0.25 -4.53 10.52
CA LYS A 51 1.21 -4.69 10.58
C LYS A 51 1.95 -3.39 10.21
N SER A 52 1.50 -2.63 9.21
CA SER A 52 2.14 -1.35 8.86
C SER A 52 2.14 -0.35 10.03
N GLN A 53 1.20 -0.49 10.96
CA GLN A 53 1.15 0.32 12.18
C GLN A 53 2.11 -0.14 13.29
N ARG A 54 2.77 -1.30 13.21
CA ARG A 54 3.61 -1.84 14.31
C ARG A 54 4.97 -2.38 13.85
N TYR A 55 5.21 -2.40 12.55
CA TYR A 55 6.40 -2.99 11.95
C TYR A 55 7.02 -1.94 11.02
N HIS A 56 8.35 -1.99 10.89
CA HIS A 56 9.00 -1.33 9.77
C HIS A 56 8.58 -1.99 8.47
N ILE A 57 8.60 -1.22 7.40
CA ILE A 57 8.13 -1.66 6.09
C ILE A 57 9.32 -1.71 5.16
N VAL A 58 9.50 -2.80 4.43
CA VAL A 58 10.43 -2.85 3.31
C VAL A 58 9.61 -2.72 2.03
N GLN A 59 9.86 -1.67 1.26
CA GLN A 59 9.12 -1.33 0.05
C GLN A 59 10.06 -1.19 -1.16
N CYS A 60 9.61 -1.64 -2.32
CA CYS A 60 10.27 -1.29 -3.58
C CYS A 60 9.90 0.15 -3.96
N SER A 61 10.90 1.01 -4.13
CA SER A 61 10.67 2.40 -4.54
C SER A 61 10.09 2.51 -5.95
N SER A 62 10.44 1.58 -6.84
CA SER A 62 10.07 1.65 -8.25
C SER A 62 8.66 1.15 -8.56
N CYS A 63 8.14 0.16 -7.83
CA CYS A 63 6.78 -0.35 -8.04
C CYS A 63 5.88 -0.23 -6.81
N LYS A 64 6.39 0.35 -5.71
CA LYS A 64 5.69 0.55 -4.43
C LYS A 64 5.23 -0.73 -3.75
N THR A 65 5.60 -1.90 -4.27
CA THR A 65 5.32 -3.21 -3.68
C THR A 65 5.92 -3.32 -2.27
N VAL A 66 5.12 -3.80 -1.31
CA VAL A 66 5.60 -4.12 0.04
C VAL A 66 6.21 -5.52 0.03
N LEU A 67 7.53 -5.58 0.25
CA LEU A 67 8.32 -6.81 0.22
C LEU A 67 8.30 -7.52 1.57
N ASN A 68 8.33 -6.76 2.66
CA ASN A 68 8.39 -7.34 4.00
C ASN A 68 7.91 -6.38 5.10
N PHE A 69 7.60 -6.97 6.26
CA PHE A 69 7.43 -6.28 7.53
C PHE A 69 8.49 -6.77 8.51
N ILE A 70 9.21 -5.84 9.14
CA ILE A 70 10.26 -6.13 10.13
C ILE A 70 9.76 -5.65 11.49
N GLY A 71 9.86 -6.50 12.51
CA GLY A 71 9.38 -6.15 13.86
C GLY A 71 10.02 -4.85 14.33
N ALA A 72 9.19 -3.88 14.70
CA ALA A 72 9.62 -2.68 15.40
C ALA A 72 9.37 -2.87 16.91
N SER A 73 10.30 -2.41 17.72
CA SER A 73 10.17 -2.20 19.15
C SER A 73 9.17 -1.07 19.42
N ASP A 74 8.44 -1.14 20.52
CA ASP A 74 7.48 -0.09 20.89
C ASP A 74 8.13 1.28 21.16
N LYS A 75 9.46 1.32 21.28
CA LYS A 75 10.26 2.53 21.55
C LYS A 75 11.02 3.06 20.34
N GLU A 76 10.98 2.36 19.21
CA GLU A 76 11.67 2.83 18.00
C GLU A 76 10.70 3.47 17.02
N ASP A 77 11.19 4.50 16.32
CA ASP A 77 10.43 5.12 15.24
C ASP A 77 10.24 4.14 14.09
N LYS A 78 9.06 4.17 13.48
CA LYS A 78 8.76 3.28 12.35
C LYS A 78 9.40 3.86 11.10
N PHE A 79 10.03 2.98 10.34
CA PHE A 79 10.75 3.37 9.12
C PHE A 79 10.22 2.58 7.93
N VAL A 80 10.19 3.26 6.77
CA VAL A 80 10.02 2.62 5.47
C VAL A 80 11.40 2.49 4.86
N PHE A 81 11.92 1.27 4.86
CA PHE A 81 13.14 0.89 4.16
C PHE A 81 12.82 0.73 2.68
N THR A 82 13.61 1.34 1.81
CA THR A 82 13.38 1.24 0.38
C THR A 82 14.48 0.46 -0.31
N VAL A 83 14.09 -0.38 -1.26
CA VAL A 83 14.99 -0.94 -2.27
C VAL A 83 14.70 -0.25 -3.61
N GLU A 84 15.70 -0.09 -4.47
CA GLU A 84 15.49 0.57 -5.77
C GLU A 84 14.55 -0.26 -6.67
N LYS A 85 14.80 -1.57 -6.73
CA LYS A 85 14.08 -2.51 -7.59
C LYS A 85 13.84 -3.81 -6.83
N CYS A 86 12.96 -4.66 -7.36
CA CYS A 86 12.68 -5.97 -6.79
C CYS A 86 12.30 -6.98 -7.88
N SER A 87 12.24 -8.25 -7.49
CA SER A 87 11.83 -9.39 -8.32
C SER A 87 10.39 -9.28 -8.86
N HIS A 88 9.58 -8.41 -8.26
CA HIS A 88 8.19 -8.16 -8.66
C HIS A 88 8.04 -7.02 -9.68
N CYS A 89 9.13 -6.37 -10.10
CA CYS A 89 9.14 -5.42 -11.21
C CYS A 89 10.20 -5.80 -12.24
N PHE A 90 11.13 -4.89 -12.52
CA PHE A 90 12.23 -5.09 -13.47
C PHE A 90 13.58 -5.32 -12.77
N GLY A 91 13.56 -5.65 -11.47
CA GLY A 91 14.74 -6.03 -10.70
C GLY A 91 14.83 -7.54 -10.46
N THR A 92 15.77 -7.95 -9.63
CA THR A 92 16.00 -9.34 -9.21
C THR A 92 15.89 -9.51 -7.69
N GLU A 93 16.03 -10.74 -7.20
CA GLU A 93 16.11 -11.00 -5.75
C GLU A 93 17.37 -10.40 -5.13
N GLU A 94 18.47 -10.29 -5.89
CA GLU A 94 19.70 -9.63 -5.43
C GLU A 94 19.48 -8.13 -5.20
N ASP A 95 18.66 -7.47 -6.02
CA ASP A 95 18.31 -6.06 -5.83
C ASP A 95 17.55 -5.84 -4.51
N GLU A 96 16.81 -6.84 -4.03
CA GLU A 96 16.08 -6.77 -2.75
C GLU A 96 17.01 -6.80 -1.53
N CYS A 97 18.24 -7.29 -1.69
CA CYS A 97 19.24 -7.29 -0.63
C CYS A 97 19.87 -5.91 -0.40
N MET A 98 19.72 -4.98 -1.35
CA MET A 98 20.31 -3.63 -1.30
C MET A 98 19.34 -2.65 -0.64
N ILE A 99 19.22 -2.75 0.68
CA ILE A 99 18.31 -1.90 1.46
C ILE A 99 18.97 -0.55 1.75
N HIS A 100 18.34 0.53 1.31
CA HIS A 100 18.71 1.89 1.70
C HIS A 100 17.75 2.38 2.80
N PRO A 101 18.27 2.73 3.99
CA PRO A 101 17.45 3.40 5.00
C PRO A 101 17.09 4.79 4.48
N VAL A 102 15.79 5.06 4.33
CA VAL A 102 15.31 6.43 4.17
C VAL A 102 15.34 7.05 5.56
N TYR A 103 16.40 7.79 5.87
CA TYR A 103 16.42 8.63 7.04
C TYR A 103 15.35 9.71 6.84
N ALA A 104 14.23 9.58 7.57
CA ALA A 104 13.30 10.70 7.73
C ALA A 104 14.12 11.87 8.29
N THR A 105 14.19 12.96 7.54
CA THR A 105 15.21 14.00 7.67
C THR A 105 15.01 14.93 8.87
N ASP A 106 14.17 14.54 9.84
CA ASP A 106 13.68 15.42 10.91
C ASP A 106 14.01 14.97 12.33
N HIS A 107 14.94 14.03 12.52
CA HIS A 107 15.37 13.58 13.85
C HIS A 107 16.86 13.84 14.11
N PHE A 108 17.25 15.11 14.00
CA PHE A 108 18.45 15.64 14.67
C PHE A 108 18.09 16.96 15.35
N ILE A 109 17.65 16.90 16.62
CA ILE A 109 17.81 17.98 17.60
C ILE A 109 18.10 17.35 18.97
#